data_AF-A0A1E5K041-F1
#
_entry.id   AF-A0A1E5K041-F1
#
_cell.length_a   1.000
_cell.length_b   1.000
_cell.length_c   1.000
_cell.angle_alpha   90.00
_cell.angle_beta   90.00
_cell.angle_gamma   90.00
#
_symmetry.space_group_name_H-M   'P 1'
#
loop_
_entity.id
_entity.type
_entity.pdbx_description
1 polymer ?
#
loop_
_entity_poly.entity_id
_entity_poly.type
_entity_poly.pdbx_seq_one_letter_code
_entity_poly.pdbx_strand_id
1 'polypeptide(L)'
;MMIQLIIGILFFIGLYILTNDEAKWLKIVSFAYYSILSIIFIIGYNQRLAFIEQSETIIKVAENPLFSWVTVFGYLFSIPFMLISFYILLRIVLQIKNQLKKVLISGLFLFIILTVGHFMNLLFILLFYGTTS
;
A
#
# COMPACT_ATOMS: atom_id res chain seq x y z
N MET A 1 9.20 14.72 -1.17
CA MET A 1 8.02 15.14 -0.38
C MET A 1 6.74 15.31 -1.19
N MET A 2 6.69 16.19 -2.20
CA MET A 2 5.43 16.46 -2.95
C MET A 2 4.86 15.23 -3.67
N ILE A 3 5.70 14.43 -4.34
CA ILE A 3 5.28 13.18 -5.00
C ILE A 3 4.72 12.15 -4.01
N GLN A 4 5.35 11.99 -2.85
CA GLN A 4 4.90 11.05 -1.80
C GLN A 4 3.51 11.44 -1.28
N LEU A 5 3.26 12.74 -1.12
CA LEU A 5 1.95 13.29 -0.74
C LEU A 5 0.88 13.02 -1.80
N ILE A 6 1.20 13.26 -3.08
CA ILE A 6 0.28 12.98 -4.19
C ILE A 6 -0.08 11.49 -4.25
N ILE A 7 0.91 10.61 -4.11
CA ILE A 7 0.69 9.16 -4.12
C ILE A 7 -0.17 8.73 -2.93
N GLY A 8 0.06 9.28 -1.73
CA GLY A 8 -0.78 9.01 -0.57
C GLY A 8 -2.23 9.45 -0.79
N ILE A 9 -2.46 10.64 -1.35
CA ILE A 9 -3.81 11.12 -1.68
C ILE A 9 -4.48 10.20 -2.71
N LEU A 10 -3.79 9.84 -3.78
CA LEU A 10 -4.30 8.91 -4.80
C LEU A 10 -4.64 7.55 -4.21
N PHE A 11 -3.84 7.04 -3.26
CA PHE A 11 -4.12 5.81 -2.54
C PHE A 11 -5.43 5.91 -1.74
N PHE A 12 -5.64 6.98 -0.96
CA PHE A 12 -6.88 7.17 -0.20
C PHE A 12 -8.11 7.37 -1.10
N ILE A 13 -7.96 8.04 -2.24
CA ILE A 13 -9.02 8.13 -3.25
C ILE A 13 -9.34 6.74 -3.82
N GLY A 14 -8.32 5.95 -4.17
CA GLY A 14 -8.51 4.58 -4.64
C GLY A 14 -9.21 3.71 -3.59
N LEU A 15 -8.81 3.81 -2.33
CA LEU A 15 -9.43 3.11 -1.20
C LEU A 15 -10.90 3.54 -1.01
N TYR A 16 -11.20 4.84 -1.14
CA TYR A 16 -12.56 5.37 -1.10
C TYR A 16 -13.42 4.72 -2.18
N ILE A 17 -12.97 4.78 -3.44
CA ILE A 17 -13.69 4.23 -4.60
C ILE A 17 -13.91 2.72 -4.40
N LEU A 18 -12.88 2.00 -3.97
CA LEU A 18 -12.93 0.57 -3.74
C LEU A 18 -13.96 0.17 -2.68
N THR A 19 -14.07 0.94 -1.59
CA THR A 19 -14.94 0.61 -0.45
C THR A 19 -16.29 1.33 -0.45
N ASN A 20 -16.60 2.11 -1.49
CA ASN A 20 -17.77 2.99 -1.48
C ASN A 20 -19.11 2.23 -1.46
N ASP A 21 -19.18 1.12 -2.19
CA ASP A 21 -20.39 0.29 -2.32
C ASP A 21 -20.43 -0.88 -1.31
N GLU A 22 -19.52 -0.85 -0.34
CA GLU A 22 -19.38 -1.85 0.70
C GLU A 22 -20.00 -1.41 2.03
N ALA A 23 -20.11 -2.36 2.96
CA ALA A 23 -20.68 -2.08 4.27
C ALA A 23 -19.93 -0.94 4.98
N LYS A 24 -20.68 -0.05 5.64
CA LYS A 24 -20.14 1.15 6.31
C LYS A 24 -18.99 0.83 7.27
N TRP A 25 -19.04 -0.32 7.95
CA TRP A 25 -17.98 -0.77 8.85
C TRP A 25 -16.67 -1.06 8.11
N LEU A 26 -16.70 -1.68 6.93
CA LEU A 26 -15.50 -1.99 6.14
C LEU A 26 -14.81 -0.71 5.69
N LYS A 27 -15.60 0.27 5.24
CA LYS A 27 -15.11 1.60 4.86
C LYS A 27 -14.41 2.29 6.05
N ILE A 28 -15.08 2.36 7.20
CA ILE A 28 -14.52 3.01 8.40
C ILE A 28 -13.26 2.31 8.89
N VAL A 29 -13.29 0.98 9.02
CA VAL A 29 -12.15 0.19 9.51
C VAL A 29 -10.96 0.32 8.56
N SER A 30 -11.19 0.24 7.25
CA SER A 30 -10.12 0.39 6.26
C SER A 30 -9.50 1.79 6.35
N PHE A 31 -10.32 2.84 6.35
CA PHE A 31 -9.84 4.23 6.46
C PHE A 31 -9.08 4.48 7.76
N ALA A 32 -9.60 4.00 8.89
CA ALA A 32 -8.94 4.14 10.19
C ALA A 32 -7.59 3.41 10.19
N TYR A 33 -7.57 2.16 9.72
CA TYR A 33 -6.36 1.35 9.62
C TYR A 33 -5.27 2.06 8.80
N TYR A 34 -5.58 2.44 7.56
CA TYR A 34 -4.58 3.08 6.69
C TYR A 34 -4.20 4.49 7.14
N SER A 35 -5.10 5.23 7.80
CA SER A 35 -4.76 6.52 8.40
C SER A 35 -3.74 6.37 9.52
N ILE A 36 -3.99 5.45 10.46
CA ILE A 36 -3.05 5.15 11.55
C ILE A 36 -1.72 4.68 10.98
N LEU A 37 -1.75 3.74 10.02
CA LEU A 37 -0.56 3.21 9.39
C LEU A 37 0.26 4.33 8.70
N SER A 38 -0.41 5.26 8.02
CA SER A 38 0.22 6.41 7.37
C SER A 38 0.86 7.37 8.39
N ILE A 39 0.20 7.64 9.52
CA ILE A 39 0.74 8.51 10.58
C ILE A 39 2.02 7.90 11.17
N ILE A 40 1.97 6.63 11.58
CA ILE A 40 3.14 5.93 12.15
C ILE A 40 4.28 5.93 11.13
N PHE A 41 3.95 5.71 9.87
CA PHE A 41 4.91 5.68 8.78
C PHE A 41 5.59 7.04 8.53
N ILE A 42 4.83 8.14 8.52
CA ILE A 42 5.38 9.50 8.39
C ILE A 42 6.32 9.83 9.56
N ILE A 43 5.94 9.44 10.79
CA ILE A 43 6.78 9.64 11.98
C ILE A 43 8.11 8.89 11.82
N GLY A 44 8.07 7.61 11.44
CA GLY A 44 9.27 6.81 11.21
C GLY A 44 10.16 7.37 10.09
N TYR A 45 9.55 7.90 9.03
CA TYR A 45 10.28 8.54 7.93
C TYR A 45 11.04 9.80 8.38
N ASN A 46 10.39 10.68 9.14
CA ASN A 46 11.02 11.90 9.64
C ASN A 46 12.16 11.59 10.61
N GLN A 47 12.00 10.57 11.46
CA GLN A 47 13.09 10.09 12.33
C GLN A 47 14.29 9.59 11.53
N ARG A 48 14.05 8.85 10.44
CA ARG A 48 15.11 8.44 9.50
C ARG A 48 15.83 9.65 8.90
N LEU A 49 15.09 10.63 8.40
CA LEU A 49 15.68 11.82 7.79
C LEU A 49 16.58 12.57 8.78
N ALA A 50 16.10 12.78 10.00
CA ALA A 50 16.87 13.42 11.07
C ALA A 50 18.15 12.63 11.41
N PHE A 51 18.09 11.29 11.40
CA PHE A 51 19.27 10.44 11.61
C PHE A 51 20.28 10.54 10.46
N ILE A 52 19.81 10.59 9.20
CA ILE A 52 20.67 10.77 8.02
C ILE A 52 21.41 12.11 8.09
N GLU A 53 20.70 13.20 8.38
CA GLU A 53 21.26 14.55 8.49
C GLU A 53 22.34 14.66 9.57
N GLN A 54 22.26 13.86 10.64
CA GLN A 54 23.23 13.83 11.74
C GLN A 54 24.40 12.88 11.50
N SER A 55 24.32 11.99 10.50
CA SER A 55 25.33 10.97 10.24
C SER A 55 26.35 11.45 9.20
N GLU A 56 27.65 11.46 9.55
CA GLU A 56 28.72 11.90 8.64
C GLU A 56 28.96 10.95 7.45
N THR A 57 28.40 9.74 7.46
CA THR A 57 28.57 8.74 6.38
C THR A 57 27.27 8.03 6.04
N ILE A 58 26.73 8.32 4.85
CA ILE A 58 25.50 7.72 4.27
C ILE A 58 25.58 6.18 4.21
N ILE A 59 26.79 5.63 4.08
CA ILE A 59 27.05 4.19 3.91
C ILE A 59 26.70 3.40 5.18
N LYS A 60 26.96 3.94 6.39
CA LYS A 60 26.58 3.28 7.66
C LYS A 60 25.08 3.32 7.94
N VAL A 61 24.36 4.22 7.28
CA VAL A 61 22.90 4.30 7.40
C VAL A 61 22.26 3.14 6.64
N ALA A 62 22.65 2.86 5.39
CA ALA A 62 22.00 1.84 4.57
C ALA A 62 22.03 0.41 5.15
N GLU A 63 23.04 0.09 5.97
CA GLU A 63 23.20 -1.22 6.62
C GLU A 63 22.47 -1.35 7.98
N ASN A 64 21.83 -0.28 8.46
CA ASN A 64 21.19 -0.31 9.78
C ASN A 64 19.90 -1.17 9.75
N PRO A 65 19.72 -2.16 10.63
CA PRO A 65 18.51 -2.98 10.73
C PRO A 65 17.22 -2.16 10.95
N LEU A 66 17.35 -0.90 11.43
CA LEU A 66 16.31 0.14 11.42
C LEU A 66 15.86 0.57 10.01
N PHE A 67 16.24 -0.13 8.93
CA PHE A 67 15.73 0.09 7.56
C PHE A 67 14.82 -1.04 7.05
N SER A 68 14.79 -2.17 7.76
CA SER A 68 13.85 -3.28 7.48
C SER A 68 12.37 -2.92 7.70
N TRP A 69 12.07 -1.90 8.52
CA TRP A 69 10.69 -1.48 8.79
C TRP A 69 9.98 -0.95 7.55
N VAL A 70 10.68 -0.34 6.59
CA VAL A 70 10.05 0.12 5.34
C VAL A 70 9.43 -1.05 4.60
N THR A 71 10.14 -2.18 4.55
CA THR A 71 9.64 -3.43 3.97
C THR A 71 8.46 -4.00 4.76
N VAL A 72 8.54 -3.97 6.10
CA VAL A 72 7.43 -4.40 6.97
C VAL A 72 6.19 -3.54 6.73
N PHE A 73 6.32 -2.22 6.67
CA PHE A 73 5.22 -1.31 6.35
C PHE A 73 4.70 -1.51 4.93
N GLY A 74 5.57 -1.80 3.96
CA GLY A 74 5.16 -2.21 2.62
C GLY A 74 4.18 -3.39 2.67
N TYR A 75 4.48 -4.42 3.46
CA TYR A 75 3.56 -5.56 3.66
C TYR A 75 2.29 -5.20 4.45
N LEU A 76 2.39 -4.35 5.48
CA LEU A 76 1.23 -3.88 6.25
C LEU A 76 0.28 -3.01 5.41
N PHE A 77 0.79 -2.32 4.38
CA PHE A 77 -0.06 -1.65 3.41
C PHE A 77 -0.61 -2.63 2.36
N SER A 78 0.25 -3.48 1.78
CA SER A 78 -0.12 -4.28 0.61
C SER A 78 -1.05 -5.45 0.95
N ILE A 79 -0.80 -6.20 2.04
CA ILE A 79 -1.55 -7.42 2.35
C ILE A 79 -3.02 -7.09 2.68
N PRO A 80 -3.33 -6.17 3.60
CA PRO A 80 -4.72 -5.82 3.87
C PRO A 80 -5.43 -5.24 2.63
N PHE A 81 -4.69 -4.53 1.77
CA PHE A 81 -5.25 -3.97 0.54
C PHE A 81 -5.65 -5.09 -0.41
N MET A 82 -4.75 -6.06 -0.62
CA MET A 82 -5.03 -7.26 -1.42
C MET A 82 -6.22 -8.04 -0.86
N LEU A 83 -6.34 -8.18 0.47
CA LEU A 83 -7.48 -8.87 1.10
C LEU A 83 -8.80 -8.14 0.85
N ILE A 84 -8.84 -6.81 1.02
CA ILE A 84 -10.04 -6.00 0.76
C ILE A 84 -10.41 -6.10 -0.73
N SER A 85 -9.44 -5.94 -1.63
CA SER A 85 -9.67 -6.05 -3.07
C SER A 85 -10.16 -7.45 -3.47
N PHE A 86 -9.61 -8.51 -2.87
CA PHE A 86 -10.02 -9.88 -3.14
C PHE A 86 -11.44 -10.15 -2.64
N TYR A 87 -11.80 -9.67 -1.46
CA TYR A 87 -13.15 -9.79 -0.93
C TYR A 87 -14.20 -9.13 -1.85
N ILE A 88 -13.94 -7.89 -2.30
CA ILE A 88 -14.83 -7.16 -3.21
C ILE A 88 -14.89 -7.87 -4.57
N LEU A 89 -13.75 -8.36 -5.06
CA LEU A 89 -13.69 -9.14 -6.30
C LEU A 89 -14.58 -10.38 -6.23
N LEU A 90 -14.47 -11.16 -5.15
CA LEU A 90 -15.25 -12.38 -4.98
C LEU A 90 -16.75 -12.06 -5.09
N ARG A 91 -17.20 -10.98 -4.45
CA ARG A 91 -18.59 -10.51 -4.51
C ARG A 91 -19.03 -10.18 -5.95
N ILE A 92 -18.21 -9.46 -6.72
CA ILE A 92 -18.48 -9.13 -8.11
C ILE A 92 -18.54 -10.40 -8.98
N VAL A 93 -17.55 -11.28 -8.84
CA VAL A 93 -17.43 -12.51 -9.63
C VAL A 93 -18.60 -13.47 -9.37
N LEU A 94 -19.11 -13.52 -8.13
CA LEU A 94 -20.26 -14.35 -7.77
C LEU A 94 -21.57 -13.90 -8.44
N GLN A 95 -21.69 -12.63 -8.83
CA GLN A 95 -22.87 -12.11 -9.53
C GLN A 95 -22.88 -12.44 -11.04
N ILE A 96 -21.76 -12.92 -11.58
CA ILE A 96 -21.62 -13.22 -13.01
C ILE A 96 -22.20 -14.62 -13.30
N LYS A 97 -23.29 -14.66 -14.07
CA LYS A 97 -23.93 -15.93 -14.49
C LYS A 97 -23.14 -16.71 -15.55
N ASN A 98 -22.42 -16.02 -16.44
CA ASN A 98 -21.68 -16.66 -17.52
C ASN A 98 -20.34 -17.20 -17.03
N GLN A 99 -20.15 -18.51 -17.06
CA GLN A 99 -18.95 -19.20 -16.56
C GLN A 99 -17.65 -18.75 -17.25
N LEU A 100 -17.68 -18.54 -18.57
CA LEU A 100 -16.49 -18.14 -19.34
C LEU A 100 -16.08 -16.70 -19.00
N LYS A 101 -17.05 -15.79 -18.88
CA LYS A 101 -16.81 -14.42 -18.39
C LYS A 101 -16.33 -14.41 -16.93
N LYS A 102 -16.89 -15.28 -16.09
CA LYS A 102 -16.53 -15.41 -14.67
C LYS A 102 -15.05 -15.79 -14.52
N VAL A 103 -14.60 -16.80 -15.27
CA VAL A 103 -13.20 -17.23 -15.29
C VAL A 103 -12.28 -16.12 -15.79
N LEU A 104 -12.59 -15.50 -16.94
CA LEU A 104 -11.78 -14.41 -17.51
C LEU A 104 -11.65 -13.21 -16.56
N ILE A 105 -12.76 -12.75 -15.98
CA ILE A 105 -12.76 -11.60 -15.05
C ILE A 105 -12.01 -11.95 -13.78
N SER A 106 -12.23 -13.15 -13.21
CA SER A 106 -11.50 -13.58 -12.01
C SER A 106 -9.99 -13.65 -12.26
N GLY A 107 -9.55 -14.21 -13.39
CA GLY A 107 -8.13 -14.28 -13.75
C GLY A 107 -7.49 -12.90 -13.96
N LEU A 108 -8.14 -12.02 -14.71
CA LEU A 108 -7.67 -10.65 -14.95
C LEU A 108 -7.54 -9.87 -13.63
N PHE A 109 -8.53 -9.97 -12.77
CA PHE A 109 -8.50 -9.25 -11.50
C PHE A 109 -7.49 -9.83 -10.51
N LEU A 110 -7.33 -11.15 -10.45
CA LEU A 110 -6.33 -11.78 -9.60
C LEU A 110 -4.93 -11.37 -10.05
N PHE A 111 -4.71 -11.29 -11.37
CA PHE A 111 -3.50 -10.69 -11.93
C PHE A 111 -3.32 -9.23 -11.50
N ILE A 112 -4.36 -8.38 -11.59
CA ILE A 112 -4.29 -6.98 -11.14
C ILE A 112 -3.96 -6.89 -9.65
N ILE A 113 -4.60 -7.68 -8.78
CA ILE A 113 -4.37 -7.67 -7.33
C ILE A 113 -2.93 -8.06 -7.00
N LEU A 114 -2.41 -9.14 -7.62
CA LEU A 114 -1.02 -9.56 -7.43
C LEU A 114 -0.04 -8.50 -7.93
N THR A 115 -0.32 -7.92 -9.09
CA THR A 115 0.50 -6.89 -9.72
C THR A 115 0.53 -5.63 -8.83
N VAL A 116 -0.63 -5.10 -8.45
CA VAL A 116 -0.73 -3.91 -7.59
C VAL A 116 -0.14 -4.17 -6.21
N GLY A 117 -0.37 -5.35 -5.62
CA GLY A 117 0.22 -5.73 -4.34
C GLY A 117 1.75 -5.78 -4.38
N HIS A 118 2.32 -6.36 -5.45
CA HIS A 118 3.77 -6.39 -5.66
C HIS A 118 4.33 -4.98 -5.90
N PHE A 119 3.70 -4.19 -6.78
CA PHE A 119 4.13 -2.83 -7.09
C PHE A 119 3.92 -1.85 -5.92
N MET A 120 2.97 -2.08 -5.02
CA MET A 120 2.83 -1.33 -3.77
C MET A 120 4.09 -1.45 -2.93
N ASN A 121 4.61 -2.66 -2.73
CA ASN A 121 5.84 -2.87 -1.96
C ASN A 121 7.05 -2.21 -2.65
N LEU A 122 7.13 -2.33 -3.98
CA LEU A 122 8.17 -1.69 -4.78
C LEU A 122 8.08 -0.16 -4.75
N LEU A 123 6.88 0.43 -4.78
CA LEU A 123 6.64 1.86 -4.57
C LEU A 123 7.07 2.31 -3.18
N PHE A 124 6.78 1.52 -2.14
CA PHE A 124 7.25 1.79 -0.77
C PHE A 124 8.77 1.76 -0.66
N ILE A 125 9.47 0.92 -1.43
CA ILE A 125 10.93 0.92 -1.47
C ILE A 125 11.44 2.14 -2.25
N LEU A 126 10.92 2.39 -3.46
CA LEU A 126 11.36 3.49 -4.33
C LEU A 126 11.11 4.87 -3.74
N LEU A 127 9.96 5.08 -3.11
CA LEU A 127 9.64 6.37 -2.48
C LEU A 127 10.53 6.70 -1.28
N PHE A 128 11.26 5.71 -0.75
CA PHE A 128 11.99 5.84 0.53
C PHE A 128 13.51 5.68 0.37
N TYR A 129 13.94 4.76 -0.48
CA TYR A 129 15.36 4.57 -0.82
C TYR A 129 15.75 5.34 -2.09
N GLY A 130 14.82 5.56 -3.02
CA GLY A 130 15.10 6.20 -4.31
C GLY A 130 15.39 7.69 -4.25
N THR A 131 15.16 8.37 -3.12
CA THR A 131 15.51 9.79 -2.94
C THR A 131 16.96 10.00 -2.47
N THR A 132 17.81 8.99 -2.52
CA THR A 132 19.25 9.08 -2.18
C THR A 132 20.12 9.21 -3.44
N SER A 133 19.81 10.20 -4.28
CA SER A 133 20.72 10.70 -5.33
C SER A 133 20.97 12.18 -5.13
#